data_AF-A0A926U2W4-F1
#
_entry.id   AF-A0A926U2W4-F1
#
_cell.length_a   1.000
_cell.length_b   1.000
_cell.length_c   1.000
_cell.angle_alpha   90.00
_cell.angle_beta   90.00
_cell.angle_gamma   90.00
#
_symmetry.space_group_name_H-M   'P 1'
#
loop_
_entity.id
_entity.type
_entity.pdbx_description
1 polymer ?
#
loop_
_entity_poly.entity_id
_entity_poly.type
_entity_poly.pdbx_seq_one_letter_code
_entity_poly.pdbx_strand_id
1 'polypeptide(L)'
;MDAEQWLTAAEYEAAIAQDPTNLRNYWQLGLVLLRSGEAELAQMVWMSGLAEAQPADFADLIALLEAAADRAFAAQKFAEAALISEQILHLDGDRAEIYHRLAQALAQQGEYDAAIEMWQQALAKLSQGTALQPDLVDAYIELADILQKFEDWQGAIEAYTAALALAPSAELAVQLGRCQLQIGEIEEAIAHFQQAAQLQPNWAVPYAEWGYALLQKNCLTEARLQFQNAIDLLPPTELIERLDRSFANLQSPPAANSSKAIDLSVAPPLGFHESSAAFSEAIEPASVVKLKPPKSIDFSIHFSFRFGESIELPGMFVAAIPNGRFWISEDETSCVCIAADNRFLPELSPEFPIFSPGHPDNHPSRHSILKSAGLPPVEKIGGSIAILSSLQNHLYFHWMFEVLPRWNLLQRSGINLDSIDYFVIPNNRSFQQESIEKLEIPQSKILDLKFHIQADRLIVPFPGCIAWMNRSTCDFLRSTFLPANPTPEKRLYISRSQTTNRRVTNEAEILELLTPYGFESVTLEALSVSEQAALFASATVVVAPHGSGLTNLVFCRSKTIVIELFSPNFVYPCYWFLSNLVELDYYYLLGEMPLGASVQRWLFPDARIEDISIDPRKLIKLMQIAGVI
;
A
#
# COMPACT_ATOMS: atom_id res chain seq x y z
N MET A 1 -2.09 24.64 -22.07
CA MET A 1 -2.18 24.82 -23.54
C MET A 1 -3.09 23.75 -24.07
N ASP A 2 -3.87 24.12 -25.06
CA ASP A 2 -5.17 23.57 -25.45
C ASP A 2 -5.22 22.05 -25.70
N ALA A 3 -6.37 21.47 -25.36
CA ALA A 3 -6.74 20.13 -25.79
C ALA A 3 -6.87 20.14 -27.32
N GLU A 4 -5.88 19.56 -28.02
CA GLU A 4 -6.03 19.19 -29.43
C GLU A 4 -7.34 18.40 -29.56
N GLN A 5 -8.30 18.90 -30.34
CA GLN A 5 -9.45 18.12 -30.78
C GLN A 5 -8.93 17.05 -31.74
N TRP A 6 -8.90 15.81 -31.29
CA TRP A 6 -8.54 14.66 -32.11
C TRP A 6 -9.69 14.37 -33.08
N LEU A 7 -9.36 14.07 -34.34
CA LEU A 7 -10.32 13.48 -35.27
C LEU A 7 -10.66 12.04 -34.82
N THR A 8 -11.80 11.53 -35.29
CA THR A 8 -12.19 10.13 -35.13
C THR A 8 -11.32 9.21 -35.98
N ALA A 9 -11.28 7.91 -35.64
CA ALA A 9 -10.54 6.92 -36.42
C ALA A 9 -10.93 6.94 -37.91
N ALA A 10 -12.24 6.98 -38.20
CA ALA A 10 -12.75 7.04 -39.57
C ALA A 10 -12.35 8.32 -40.33
N GLU A 11 -12.22 9.45 -39.62
CA GLU A 11 -11.75 10.70 -40.22
C GLU A 11 -10.25 10.65 -40.53
N TYR A 12 -9.44 10.02 -39.66
CA TYR A 12 -8.02 9.79 -39.96
C TYR A 12 -7.83 8.76 -41.08
N GLU A 13 -8.62 7.69 -41.14
CA GLU A 13 -8.62 6.75 -42.27
C GLU A 13 -8.97 7.46 -43.59
N ALA A 14 -9.96 8.35 -43.58
CA ALA A 14 -10.31 9.16 -44.74
C ALA A 14 -9.19 10.15 -45.12
N ALA A 15 -8.52 10.75 -44.14
CA ALA A 15 -7.37 11.63 -44.36
C ALA A 15 -6.17 10.86 -44.94
N ILE A 16 -5.91 9.65 -44.46
CA ILE A 16 -4.91 8.72 -45.01
C ILE A 16 -5.26 8.36 -46.46
N ALA A 17 -6.52 8.04 -46.76
CA ALA A 17 -6.93 7.73 -48.13
C ALA A 17 -6.78 8.90 -49.10
N GLN A 18 -6.88 10.15 -48.61
CA GLN A 18 -6.69 11.37 -49.39
C GLN A 18 -5.21 11.75 -49.57
N ASP A 19 -4.41 11.54 -48.54
CA ASP A 19 -2.97 11.78 -48.55
C ASP A 19 -2.22 10.66 -47.80
N PRO A 20 -1.91 9.54 -48.49
CA PRO A 20 -1.19 8.41 -47.89
C PRO A 20 0.25 8.72 -47.49
N THR A 21 0.81 9.84 -47.97
CA THR A 21 2.20 10.22 -47.66
C THR A 21 2.34 10.96 -46.33
N ASN A 22 1.23 11.39 -45.74
CA ASN A 22 1.23 12.12 -44.48
C ASN A 22 1.25 11.17 -43.28
N LEU A 23 2.45 10.83 -42.83
CA LEU A 23 2.70 9.93 -41.70
C LEU A 23 2.05 10.40 -40.38
N ARG A 24 1.79 11.70 -40.23
CA ARG A 24 1.09 12.23 -39.05
C ARG A 24 -0.31 11.64 -38.93
N ASN A 25 -1.01 11.39 -40.04
CA ASN A 25 -2.35 10.82 -39.99
C ASN A 25 -2.35 9.37 -39.51
N TYR A 26 -1.39 8.55 -39.97
CA TYR A 26 -1.19 7.18 -39.49
C TYR A 26 -0.85 7.17 -38.01
N TRP A 27 0.02 8.08 -37.58
CA TRP A 27 0.38 8.20 -36.17
C TRP A 27 -0.83 8.52 -35.29
N GLN A 28 -1.57 9.57 -35.68
CA GLN A 28 -2.72 10.04 -34.93
C GLN A 28 -3.85 9.00 -34.89
N LEU A 29 -4.05 8.25 -35.99
CA LEU A 29 -4.96 7.10 -36.01
C LEU A 29 -4.54 6.04 -35.01
N GLY A 30 -3.27 5.62 -35.00
CA GLY A 30 -2.82 4.60 -34.05
C GLY A 30 -2.92 5.06 -32.59
N LEU A 31 -2.71 6.35 -32.28
CA LEU A 31 -2.98 6.87 -30.93
C LEU A 31 -4.47 6.86 -30.56
N VAL A 32 -5.38 7.13 -31.51
CA VAL A 32 -6.83 7.00 -31.28
C VAL A 32 -7.20 5.54 -31.02
N LEU A 33 -6.65 4.61 -31.79
CA LEU A 33 -6.88 3.16 -31.63
C LEU A 33 -6.34 2.66 -30.29
N LEU A 34 -5.13 3.06 -29.92
CA LEU A 34 -4.50 2.70 -28.65
C LEU A 34 -5.32 3.20 -27.45
N ARG A 35 -5.83 4.44 -27.51
CA ARG A 35 -6.75 4.99 -26.49
C ARG A 35 -8.09 4.27 -26.42
N SER A 36 -8.48 3.59 -27.50
CA SER A 36 -9.70 2.79 -27.58
C SER A 36 -9.46 1.34 -27.14
N GLY A 37 -8.24 0.99 -26.72
CA GLY A 37 -7.85 -0.35 -26.28
C GLY A 37 -7.40 -1.28 -27.42
N GLU A 38 -7.27 -0.77 -28.63
CA GLU A 38 -6.96 -1.54 -29.84
C GLU A 38 -5.46 -1.50 -30.16
N ALA A 39 -4.62 -1.98 -29.23
CA ALA A 39 -3.16 -1.86 -29.30
C ALA A 39 -2.54 -2.57 -30.52
N GLU A 40 -3.03 -3.77 -30.87
CA GLU A 40 -2.56 -4.52 -32.05
C GLU A 40 -2.85 -3.76 -33.35
N LEU A 41 -4.03 -3.15 -33.45
CA LEU A 41 -4.41 -2.35 -34.61
C LEU A 41 -3.63 -1.05 -34.67
N ALA A 42 -3.37 -0.41 -33.53
CA ALA A 42 -2.48 0.75 -33.46
C ALA A 42 -1.08 0.40 -34.00
N GLN A 43 -0.51 -0.73 -33.58
CA GLN A 43 0.78 -1.22 -34.07
C GLN A 43 0.76 -1.51 -35.57
N MET A 44 -0.29 -2.16 -36.07
CA MET A 44 -0.47 -2.42 -37.51
C MET A 44 -0.55 -1.13 -38.34
N VAL A 45 -1.32 -0.14 -37.87
CA VAL A 45 -1.47 1.15 -38.55
C VAL A 45 -0.13 1.88 -38.58
N TRP A 46 0.58 1.94 -37.46
CA TRP A 46 1.90 2.55 -37.42
C TRP A 46 2.87 1.86 -38.38
N MET A 47 2.95 0.53 -38.34
CA MET A 47 3.78 -0.25 -39.27
C MET A 47 3.41 -0.01 -40.75
N SER A 48 2.12 0.17 -41.06
CA SER A 48 1.69 0.44 -42.43
C SER A 48 2.17 1.79 -42.96
N GLY A 49 2.17 2.84 -42.13
CA GLY A 49 2.69 4.16 -42.49
C GLY A 49 4.21 4.13 -42.72
N LEU A 50 4.93 3.29 -41.97
CA LEU A 50 6.39 3.15 -42.11
C LEU A 50 6.83 2.49 -43.41
N ALA A 51 5.98 1.67 -44.03
CA ALA A 51 6.32 0.96 -45.27
C ALA A 51 6.52 1.90 -46.47
N GLU A 52 5.92 3.09 -46.45
CA GLU A 52 5.93 4.06 -47.56
C GLU A 52 6.82 5.31 -47.28
N ALA A 53 7.37 5.43 -46.08
CA ALA A 53 8.10 6.61 -45.60
C ALA A 53 9.58 6.66 -46.01
N GLN A 54 10.14 7.87 -46.17
CA GLN A 54 11.59 8.07 -46.31
C GLN A 54 12.22 8.50 -44.97
N PRO A 55 13.52 8.22 -44.72
CA PRO A 55 14.21 8.62 -43.49
C PRO A 55 14.12 10.12 -43.14
N ALA A 56 13.98 10.98 -44.15
CA ALA A 56 13.84 12.43 -43.95
C ALA A 56 12.50 12.85 -43.34
N ASP A 57 11.47 11.99 -43.41
CA ASP A 57 10.11 12.29 -42.95
C ASP A 57 9.92 12.00 -41.44
N PHE A 58 10.90 11.37 -40.79
CA PHE A 58 10.76 10.90 -39.42
C PHE A 58 11.06 11.94 -38.35
N ALA A 59 11.79 13.02 -38.65
CA ALA A 59 12.21 13.99 -37.62
C ALA A 59 11.02 14.66 -36.92
N ASP A 60 10.06 15.18 -37.68
CA ASP A 60 8.85 15.82 -37.14
C ASP A 60 7.92 14.80 -36.46
N LEU A 61 7.88 13.57 -36.99
CA LEU A 61 7.11 12.47 -36.40
C LEU A 61 7.69 12.09 -35.04
N ILE A 62 9.00 11.87 -34.94
CA ILE A 62 9.71 11.53 -33.71
C ILE A 62 9.45 12.56 -32.61
N ALA A 63 9.56 13.85 -32.92
CA ALA A 63 9.29 14.91 -31.94
C ALA A 63 7.83 14.86 -31.42
N LEU A 64 6.89 14.53 -32.30
CA LEU A 64 5.49 14.33 -31.93
C LEU A 64 5.30 13.07 -31.06
N LEU A 65 6.02 11.98 -31.36
CA LEU A 65 5.98 10.74 -30.60
C LEU A 65 6.51 10.97 -29.17
N GLU A 66 7.63 11.68 -29.03
CA GLU A 66 8.24 11.97 -27.74
C GLU A 66 7.29 12.77 -26.84
N ALA A 67 6.71 13.84 -27.36
CA ALA A 67 5.72 14.63 -26.63
C ALA A 67 4.47 13.81 -26.28
N ALA A 68 4.11 12.79 -27.07
CA ALA A 68 3.05 11.86 -26.73
C ALA A 68 3.47 10.87 -25.63
N ALA A 69 4.67 10.31 -25.71
CA ALA A 69 5.24 9.41 -24.70
C ALA A 69 5.35 10.11 -23.33
N ASP A 70 5.84 11.36 -23.30
CA ASP A 70 5.96 12.15 -22.07
C ASP A 70 4.60 12.44 -21.45
N ARG A 71 3.59 12.76 -22.28
CA ARG A 71 2.21 12.94 -21.80
C ARG A 71 1.62 11.64 -21.26
N ALA A 72 1.84 10.52 -21.95
CA ALA A 72 1.37 9.20 -21.50
C ALA A 72 2.03 8.81 -20.17
N PHE A 73 3.33 9.04 -20.04
CA PHE A 73 4.08 8.78 -18.82
C PHE A 73 3.59 9.66 -17.65
N ALA A 74 3.39 10.97 -17.88
CA ALA A 74 2.82 11.87 -16.88
C ALA A 74 1.39 11.50 -16.47
N ALA A 75 0.62 10.92 -17.40
CA ALA A 75 -0.71 10.38 -17.14
C ALA A 75 -0.71 8.95 -16.57
N GLN A 76 0.47 8.37 -16.29
CA GLN A 76 0.66 7.00 -15.80
C GLN A 76 0.10 5.90 -16.72
N LYS A 77 -0.04 6.19 -18.02
CA LYS A 77 -0.42 5.23 -19.04
C LYS A 77 0.82 4.52 -19.57
N PHE A 78 1.42 3.67 -18.73
CA PHE A 78 2.75 3.09 -19.03
C PHE A 78 2.76 2.15 -20.23
N ALA A 79 1.69 1.40 -20.47
CA ALA A 79 1.55 0.58 -21.67
C ALA A 79 1.55 1.42 -22.95
N GLU A 80 0.84 2.55 -22.94
CA GLU A 80 0.85 3.52 -24.04
C GLU A 80 2.24 4.14 -24.19
N ALA A 81 2.88 4.57 -23.10
CA ALA A 81 4.23 5.14 -23.13
C ALA A 81 5.29 4.16 -23.66
N ALA A 82 5.22 2.88 -23.27
CA ALA A 82 6.11 1.83 -23.76
C ALA A 82 5.94 1.60 -25.26
N LEU A 83 4.70 1.38 -25.71
CA LEU A 83 4.42 1.15 -27.12
C LEU A 83 4.85 2.34 -28.01
N ILE A 84 4.61 3.57 -27.56
CA ILE A 84 5.09 4.78 -28.26
C ILE A 84 6.63 4.79 -28.30
N SER A 85 7.30 4.48 -27.19
CA SER A 85 8.77 4.48 -27.11
C SER A 85 9.39 3.41 -28.02
N GLU A 86 8.77 2.24 -28.13
CA GLU A 86 9.19 1.21 -29.09
C GLU A 86 9.08 1.68 -30.55
N GLN A 87 8.01 2.40 -30.90
CA GLN A 87 7.88 2.98 -32.24
C GLN A 87 8.96 4.01 -32.53
N ILE A 88 9.29 4.84 -31.53
CA ILE A 88 10.40 5.79 -31.66
C ILE A 88 11.71 5.04 -31.95
N LEU A 89 11.98 3.93 -31.26
CA LEU A 89 13.19 3.12 -31.49
C LEU A 89 13.20 2.41 -32.85
N HIS A 90 12.03 2.06 -33.40
CA HIS A 90 11.95 1.54 -34.77
C HIS A 90 12.28 2.60 -35.82
N LEU A 91 11.92 3.87 -35.55
CA LEU A 91 12.22 5.01 -36.41
C LEU A 91 13.66 5.49 -36.29
N ASP A 92 14.15 5.54 -35.06
CA ASP A 92 15.47 6.05 -34.67
C ASP A 92 16.02 5.22 -33.50
N GLY A 93 16.66 4.11 -33.85
CA GLY A 93 17.11 3.07 -32.91
C GLY A 93 18.41 3.36 -32.16
N ASP A 94 18.89 4.60 -32.14
CA ASP A 94 20.22 4.92 -31.59
C ASP A 94 20.19 5.97 -30.47
N ARG A 95 19.11 6.03 -29.69
CA ARG A 95 18.92 7.07 -28.67
C ARG A 95 18.72 6.49 -27.27
N ALA A 96 19.71 6.77 -26.41
CA ALA A 96 19.72 6.33 -25.02
C ALA A 96 18.48 6.78 -24.22
N GLU A 97 18.05 8.03 -24.41
CA GLU A 97 16.89 8.62 -23.72
C GLU A 97 15.60 7.84 -24.00
N ILE A 98 15.46 7.27 -25.19
CA ILE A 98 14.26 6.51 -25.58
C ILE A 98 14.29 5.12 -24.98
N TYR A 99 15.45 4.45 -25.02
CA TYR A 99 15.65 3.17 -24.32
C TYR A 99 15.39 3.31 -22.82
N HIS A 100 15.87 4.39 -22.21
CA HIS A 100 15.64 4.72 -20.81
C HIS A 100 14.14 4.92 -20.50
N ARG A 101 13.43 5.72 -21.30
CA ARG A 101 11.97 5.91 -21.14
C ARG A 101 11.19 4.60 -21.30
N LEU A 102 11.55 3.77 -22.29
CA LEU A 102 10.94 2.46 -22.50
C LEU A 102 11.17 1.53 -21.31
N ALA A 103 12.42 1.47 -20.82
CA ALA A 103 12.77 0.67 -19.66
C ALA A 103 11.95 1.10 -18.43
N GLN A 104 11.85 2.40 -18.16
CA GLN A 104 11.03 2.93 -17.09
C GLN A 104 9.56 2.50 -17.25
N ALA A 105 8.98 2.66 -18.44
CA ALA A 105 7.60 2.28 -18.71
C ALA A 105 7.36 0.76 -18.54
N LEU A 106 8.27 -0.10 -18.99
CA LEU A 106 8.20 -1.56 -18.82
C LEU A 106 8.31 -1.97 -17.34
N ALA A 107 9.23 -1.35 -16.60
CA ALA A 107 9.35 -1.61 -15.16
C ALA A 107 8.10 -1.17 -14.38
N GLN A 108 7.42 -0.10 -14.81
CA GLN A 108 6.14 0.28 -14.20
C GLN A 108 5.01 -0.72 -14.53
N GLN A 109 5.11 -1.46 -15.63
CA GLN A 109 4.15 -2.49 -16.04
C GLN A 109 4.41 -3.87 -15.42
N GLY A 110 5.59 -4.11 -14.87
CA GLY A 110 5.96 -5.40 -14.32
C GLY A 110 6.84 -6.25 -15.23
N GLU A 111 7.23 -5.74 -16.40
CA GLU A 111 7.98 -6.47 -17.42
C GLU A 111 9.49 -6.31 -17.22
N TYR A 112 10.02 -6.97 -16.19
CA TYR A 112 11.34 -6.66 -15.65
C TYR A 112 12.52 -7.11 -16.51
N ASP A 113 12.46 -8.32 -17.09
CA ASP A 113 13.51 -8.81 -17.98
C ASP A 113 13.67 -7.89 -19.19
N ALA A 114 12.56 -7.49 -19.79
CA ALA A 114 12.53 -6.55 -20.90
C ALA A 114 13.04 -5.16 -20.46
N ALA A 115 12.64 -4.69 -19.27
CA ALA A 115 13.10 -3.41 -18.76
C ALA A 115 14.63 -3.39 -18.53
N ILE A 116 15.19 -4.44 -17.93
CA ILE A 116 16.64 -4.60 -17.72
C ILE A 116 17.38 -4.60 -19.06
N GLU A 117 16.88 -5.34 -20.05
CA GLU A 117 17.46 -5.33 -21.40
C GLU A 117 17.49 -3.91 -21.99
N MET A 118 16.38 -3.17 -21.86
CA MET A 118 16.30 -1.80 -22.38
C MET A 118 17.23 -0.82 -21.64
N TRP A 119 17.43 -0.95 -20.31
CA TRP A 119 18.46 -0.17 -19.60
C TRP A 119 19.88 -0.52 -20.05
N GLN A 120 20.16 -1.80 -20.28
CA GLN A 120 21.48 -2.22 -20.80
C GLN A 120 21.73 -1.62 -22.19
N GLN A 121 20.70 -1.57 -23.05
CA GLN A 121 20.79 -0.87 -24.34
C GLN A 121 21.03 0.63 -24.13
N ALA A 122 20.29 1.29 -23.24
CA ALA A 122 20.48 2.71 -22.92
C ALA A 122 21.92 2.98 -22.48
N LEU A 123 22.47 2.18 -21.56
CA LEU A 123 23.85 2.26 -21.09
C LEU A 123 24.87 2.03 -22.21
N ALA A 124 24.64 1.05 -23.09
CA ALA A 124 25.50 0.80 -24.24
C ALA A 124 25.54 2.01 -25.18
N LYS A 125 24.41 2.70 -25.39
CA LYS A 125 24.33 3.92 -26.20
C LYS A 125 25.02 5.11 -25.52
N LEU A 126 24.78 5.32 -24.22
CA LEU A 126 25.47 6.38 -23.46
C LEU A 126 26.99 6.20 -23.47
N SER A 127 27.46 4.96 -23.34
CA SER A 127 28.89 4.62 -23.34
C SER A 127 29.57 4.82 -24.70
N GLN A 128 28.82 4.76 -25.80
CA GLN A 128 29.34 4.94 -27.17
C GLN A 128 29.27 6.40 -27.66
N GLY A 129 28.43 7.23 -27.04
CA GLY A 129 28.21 8.63 -27.40
C GLY A 129 29.16 9.62 -26.72
N THR A 130 28.89 10.92 -26.90
CA THR A 130 29.55 12.01 -26.15
C THR A 130 28.86 12.32 -24.83
N ALA A 131 28.18 11.34 -24.23
CA ALA A 131 27.37 11.53 -23.03
C ALA A 131 28.22 12.11 -21.88
N LEU A 132 27.60 12.96 -21.06
CA LEU A 132 28.29 13.49 -19.89
C LEU A 132 28.41 12.37 -18.84
N GLN A 133 29.51 12.38 -18.10
CA GLN A 133 29.74 11.44 -16.99
C GLN A 133 28.56 11.34 -16.00
N PRO A 134 27.85 12.43 -15.62
CA PRO A 134 26.67 12.36 -14.77
C PRO A 134 25.53 11.51 -15.34
N ASP A 135 25.23 11.62 -16.63
CA ASP A 135 24.14 10.87 -17.27
C ASP A 135 24.39 9.35 -17.20
N LEU A 136 25.66 8.96 -17.32
CA LEU A 136 26.07 7.56 -17.23
C LEU A 136 25.99 7.04 -15.78
N VAL A 137 26.31 7.86 -14.78
CA VAL A 137 26.16 7.52 -13.36
C VAL A 137 24.71 7.28 -13.02
N ASP A 138 23.81 8.21 -13.37
CA ASP A 138 22.38 8.12 -13.07
C ASP A 138 21.77 6.87 -13.72
N ALA A 139 22.15 6.55 -14.96
CA ALA A 139 21.69 5.35 -15.64
C ALA A 139 22.12 4.04 -14.93
N TYR A 140 23.35 3.97 -14.40
CA TYR A 140 23.79 2.82 -13.61
C TYR A 140 23.06 2.71 -12.26
N ILE A 141 22.76 3.85 -11.62
CA ILE A 141 21.99 3.88 -10.36
C ILE A 141 20.58 3.33 -10.58
N GLU A 142 19.90 3.82 -11.62
CA GLU A 142 18.54 3.37 -11.93
C GLU A 142 18.49 1.86 -12.25
N LEU A 143 19.47 1.36 -13.00
CA LEU A 143 19.60 -0.08 -13.24
C LEU A 143 19.78 -0.85 -11.92
N ALA A 144 20.67 -0.39 -11.04
CA ALA A 144 20.94 -1.04 -9.76
C ALA A 144 19.72 -1.05 -8.82
N ASP A 145 18.96 0.05 -8.75
CA ASP A 145 17.74 0.16 -7.94
C ASP A 145 16.68 -0.87 -8.37
N ILE A 146 16.60 -1.13 -9.67
CA ILE A 146 15.66 -2.07 -10.26
C ILE A 146 16.12 -3.50 -10.04
N LEU A 147 17.40 -3.79 -10.25
CA LEU A 147 17.98 -5.09 -9.96
C LEU A 147 17.79 -5.47 -8.48
N GLN A 148 17.97 -4.53 -7.55
CA GLN A 148 17.66 -4.76 -6.12
C GLN A 148 16.20 -5.07 -5.87
N LYS A 149 15.28 -4.34 -6.53
CA LYS A 149 13.84 -4.57 -6.37
C LYS A 149 13.43 -5.99 -6.79
N PHE A 150 14.20 -6.62 -7.69
CA PHE A 150 14.00 -8.00 -8.14
C PHE A 150 14.98 -9.00 -7.52
N GLU A 151 15.69 -8.59 -6.46
CA GLU A 151 16.62 -9.43 -5.71
C GLU A 151 17.78 -9.99 -6.56
N ASP A 152 18.08 -9.39 -7.71
CA ASP A 152 19.34 -9.61 -8.43
C ASP A 152 20.44 -8.76 -7.79
N TRP A 153 20.86 -9.21 -6.61
CA TRP A 153 21.86 -8.51 -5.81
C TRP A 153 23.23 -8.44 -6.50
N GLN A 154 23.58 -9.46 -7.28
CA GLN A 154 24.86 -9.49 -7.98
C GLN A 154 24.89 -8.47 -9.12
N GLY A 155 23.83 -8.42 -9.94
CA GLY A 155 23.70 -7.39 -10.97
C GLY A 155 23.68 -5.97 -10.38
N ALA A 156 22.99 -5.78 -9.24
CA ALA A 156 22.98 -4.50 -8.55
C ALA A 156 24.37 -4.08 -8.04
N ILE A 157 25.15 -5.02 -7.50
CA ILE A 157 26.54 -4.79 -7.08
C ILE A 157 27.39 -4.32 -8.27
N GLU A 158 27.27 -4.99 -9.42
CA GLU A 158 28.01 -4.62 -10.64
C GLU A 158 27.65 -3.21 -11.12
N ALA A 159 26.35 -2.90 -11.18
CA ALA A 159 25.86 -1.60 -11.60
C ALA A 159 26.27 -0.47 -10.63
N TYR A 160 26.14 -0.66 -9.31
CA TYR A 160 26.60 0.33 -8.34
C TYR A 160 28.13 0.47 -8.30
N THR A 161 28.87 -0.61 -8.51
CA THR A 161 30.34 -0.55 -8.62
C THR A 161 30.73 0.31 -9.83
N ALA A 162 30.05 0.15 -10.96
CA ALA A 162 30.27 0.99 -12.14
C ALA A 162 29.92 2.47 -11.87
N ALA A 163 28.78 2.74 -11.23
CA ALA A 163 28.38 4.10 -10.85
C ALA A 163 29.41 4.75 -9.91
N LEU A 164 29.84 4.02 -8.86
CA LEU A 164 30.79 4.51 -7.86
C LEU A 164 32.19 4.75 -8.45
N ALA A 165 32.59 3.97 -9.46
CA ALA A 165 33.85 4.17 -10.18
C ALA A 165 33.85 5.45 -11.03
N LEU A 166 32.70 5.83 -11.57
CA LEU A 166 32.52 7.06 -12.35
C LEU A 166 32.40 8.29 -11.45
N ALA A 167 31.61 8.20 -10.38
CA ALA A 167 31.41 9.27 -9.41
C ALA A 167 31.42 8.71 -7.98
N PRO A 168 32.57 8.75 -7.27
CA PRO A 168 32.63 8.34 -5.88
C PRO A 168 31.68 9.18 -5.01
N SER A 169 30.73 8.53 -4.35
CA SER A 169 29.81 9.17 -3.40
C SER A 169 29.59 8.31 -2.18
N ALA A 170 29.24 8.94 -1.05
CA ALA A 170 28.96 8.21 0.18
C ALA A 170 27.70 7.35 0.01
N GLU A 171 26.68 7.89 -0.67
CA GLU A 171 25.41 7.24 -0.94
C GLU A 171 25.59 5.96 -1.74
N LEU A 172 26.36 6.00 -2.84
CA LEU A 172 26.62 4.82 -3.66
C LEU A 172 27.41 3.76 -2.91
N ALA A 173 28.39 4.17 -2.10
CA ALA A 173 29.14 3.24 -1.26
C ALA A 173 28.24 2.55 -0.22
N VAL A 174 27.26 3.26 0.37
CA VAL A 174 26.27 2.64 1.27
C VAL A 174 25.39 1.65 0.51
N GLN A 175 24.88 2.00 -0.68
CA GLN A 175 24.01 1.07 -1.43
C GLN A 175 24.75 -0.19 -1.87
N LEU A 176 25.99 -0.04 -2.33
CA LEU A 176 26.87 -1.16 -2.65
C LEU A 176 27.10 -2.07 -1.43
N GLY A 177 27.45 -1.50 -0.28
CA GLY A 177 27.63 -2.25 0.96
C GLY A 177 26.36 -2.98 1.43
N ARG A 178 25.17 -2.40 1.22
CA ARG A 178 23.89 -3.08 1.52
C ARG A 178 23.65 -4.29 0.63
N CYS A 179 23.93 -4.18 -0.66
CA CYS A 179 23.78 -5.30 -1.59
C CYS A 179 24.74 -6.44 -1.21
N GLN A 180 25.98 -6.10 -0.85
CA GLN A 180 26.98 -7.06 -0.37
C GLN A 180 26.56 -7.76 0.92
N LEU A 181 25.93 -7.05 1.86
CA LEU A 181 25.34 -7.69 3.05
C LEU A 181 24.26 -8.72 2.70
N GLN A 182 23.45 -8.51 1.65
CA GLN A 182 22.40 -9.46 1.26
C GLN A 182 22.98 -10.79 0.76
N ILE A 183 24.13 -10.76 0.09
CA ILE A 183 24.81 -11.96 -0.41
C ILE A 183 25.84 -12.55 0.58
N GLY A 184 26.04 -11.90 1.73
CA GLY A 184 26.94 -12.37 2.79
C GLY A 184 28.41 -11.92 2.66
N GLU A 185 28.71 -10.99 1.77
CA GLU A 185 30.03 -10.34 1.63
C GLU A 185 30.22 -9.25 2.70
N ILE A 186 30.32 -9.67 3.96
CA ILE A 186 30.26 -8.73 5.10
C ILE A 186 31.52 -7.87 5.20
N GLU A 187 32.69 -8.43 4.92
CA GLU A 187 33.97 -7.71 4.96
C GLU A 187 34.02 -6.57 3.92
N GLU A 188 33.60 -6.85 2.70
CA GLU A 188 33.51 -5.89 1.61
C GLU A 188 32.47 -4.81 1.92
N ALA A 189 31.32 -5.19 2.48
CA ALA A 189 30.30 -4.24 2.93
C ALA A 189 30.86 -3.27 3.98
N ILE A 190 31.60 -3.78 4.97
CA ILE A 190 32.27 -2.95 5.99
C ILE A 190 33.24 -1.96 5.35
N ALA A 191 34.03 -2.39 4.35
CA ALA A 191 34.96 -1.50 3.66
C ALA A 191 34.23 -0.35 2.93
N HIS A 192 33.10 -0.64 2.28
CA HIS A 192 32.29 0.40 1.62
C HIS A 192 31.59 1.33 2.63
N PHE A 193 31.10 0.83 3.76
CA PHE A 193 30.55 1.71 4.81
C PHE A 193 31.63 2.60 5.43
N GLN A 194 32.86 2.10 5.61
CA GLN A 194 34.00 2.92 6.04
C GLN A 194 34.35 4.00 5.01
N GLN A 195 34.34 3.65 3.72
CA GLN A 195 34.53 4.62 2.63
C GLN A 195 33.44 5.70 2.66
N ALA A 196 32.18 5.33 2.82
CA ALA A 196 31.07 6.27 2.90
C ALA A 196 31.20 7.22 4.11
N ALA A 197 31.58 6.69 5.28
CA ALA A 197 31.84 7.48 6.47
C ALA A 197 33.04 8.45 6.30
N GLN A 198 34.05 8.09 5.51
CA GLN A 198 35.16 8.99 5.19
C GLN A 198 34.74 10.10 4.23
N LEU A 199 33.92 9.79 3.23
CA LEU A 199 33.40 10.74 2.25
C LEU A 199 32.43 11.75 2.91
N GLN A 200 31.61 11.29 3.85
CA GLN A 200 30.64 12.13 4.56
C GLN A 200 30.59 11.82 6.07
N PRO A 201 31.51 12.40 6.86
CA PRO A 201 31.62 12.12 8.29
C PRO A 201 30.41 12.54 9.15
N ASN A 202 29.56 13.44 8.64
CA ASN A 202 28.39 13.94 9.35
C ASN A 202 27.09 13.22 8.96
N TRP A 203 27.19 12.05 8.34
CA TRP A 203 26.04 11.23 7.94
C TRP A 203 25.97 9.97 8.80
N ALA A 204 24.88 9.82 9.55
CA ALA A 204 24.73 8.73 10.53
C ALA A 204 24.63 7.34 9.89
N VAL A 205 24.06 7.24 8.69
CA VAL A 205 23.73 5.96 8.03
C VAL A 205 24.97 5.07 7.83
N PRO A 206 26.10 5.53 7.24
CA PRO A 206 27.31 4.71 7.12
C PRO A 206 27.77 4.06 8.43
N TYR A 207 27.77 4.82 9.53
CA TYR A 207 28.18 4.30 10.83
C TYR A 207 27.20 3.26 11.38
N ALA A 208 25.90 3.50 11.21
CA ALA A 208 24.87 2.57 11.67
C ALA A 208 24.88 1.26 10.86
N GLU A 209 24.99 1.34 9.54
CA GLU A 209 25.09 0.18 8.64
C GLU A 209 26.40 -0.61 8.89
N TRP A 210 27.50 0.09 9.16
CA TRP A 210 28.74 -0.54 9.61
C TRP A 210 28.56 -1.27 10.95
N GLY A 211 27.90 -0.64 11.93
CA GLY A 211 27.56 -1.26 13.20
C GLY A 211 26.74 -2.54 13.01
N TYR A 212 25.77 -2.53 12.09
CA TYR A 212 24.96 -3.69 11.75
C TYR A 212 25.77 -4.82 11.09
N ALA A 213 26.65 -4.49 10.15
CA ALA A 213 27.56 -5.48 9.55
C ALA A 213 28.46 -6.15 10.61
N LEU A 214 28.95 -5.39 11.59
CA LEU A 214 29.72 -5.92 12.72
C LEU A 214 28.89 -6.81 13.64
N LEU A 215 27.59 -6.53 13.83
CA LEU A 215 26.68 -7.41 14.58
C LEU A 215 26.52 -8.77 13.90
N GLN A 216 26.42 -8.81 12.57
CA GLN A 216 26.35 -10.07 11.80
C GLN A 216 27.61 -10.93 11.99
N LYS A 217 28.77 -10.28 12.22
CA LYS A 217 30.04 -10.94 12.57
C LYS A 217 30.19 -11.26 14.06
N ASN A 218 29.19 -10.97 14.89
CA ASN A 218 29.23 -11.10 16.35
C ASN A 218 30.32 -10.24 17.03
N CYS A 219 30.74 -9.14 16.39
CA CYS A 219 31.70 -8.16 16.92
C CYS A 219 30.94 -7.09 17.73
N LEU A 220 30.38 -7.48 18.88
CA LEU A 220 29.45 -6.64 19.64
C LEU A 220 30.07 -5.33 20.17
N THR A 221 31.35 -5.34 20.53
CA THR A 221 32.04 -4.15 21.08
C THR A 221 32.25 -3.10 20.01
N GLU A 222 32.76 -3.51 18.84
CA GLU A 222 32.97 -2.66 17.69
C GLU A 222 31.64 -2.16 17.12
N ALA A 223 30.63 -3.04 17.06
CA ALA A 223 29.28 -2.66 16.64
C ALA A 223 28.74 -1.52 17.51
N ARG A 224 28.79 -1.67 18.83
CA ARG A 224 28.33 -0.65 19.79
C ARG A 224 29.02 0.71 19.57
N LEU A 225 30.33 0.70 19.29
CA LEU A 225 31.06 1.93 19.00
C LEU A 225 30.52 2.63 17.74
N GLN A 226 30.25 1.88 16.66
CA GLN A 226 29.75 2.49 15.43
C GLN A 226 28.31 2.98 15.57
N PHE A 227 27.47 2.27 16.32
CA PHE A 227 26.15 2.79 16.66
C PHE A 227 26.21 4.06 17.49
N GLN A 228 27.14 4.17 18.45
CA GLN A 228 27.35 5.42 19.19
C GLN A 228 27.74 6.57 18.25
N ASN A 229 28.67 6.32 17.32
CA ASN A 229 29.05 7.32 16.31
C ASN A 229 27.84 7.78 15.46
N ALA A 230 26.94 6.85 15.10
CA ALA A 230 25.71 7.20 14.39
C ALA A 230 24.73 8.01 15.26
N ILE A 231 24.56 7.62 16.52
CA ILE A 231 23.68 8.29 17.50
C ILE A 231 24.14 9.74 17.74
N ASP A 232 25.45 9.97 17.88
CA ASP A 232 26.02 11.30 18.14
C ASP A 232 25.76 12.30 17.00
N LEU A 233 25.37 11.82 15.81
CA LEU A 233 25.04 12.62 14.63
C LEU A 233 23.53 12.89 14.48
N LEU A 234 22.68 12.27 15.29
CA LEU A 234 21.22 12.39 15.21
C LEU A 234 20.66 13.25 16.35
N PRO A 235 19.53 13.94 16.14
CA PRO A 235 18.82 14.56 17.23
C PRO A 235 18.33 13.49 18.23
N PRO A 236 18.22 13.83 19.53
CA PRO A 236 17.67 12.92 20.53
C PRO A 236 16.23 12.57 20.14
N THR A 237 16.00 11.28 19.83
CA THR A 237 14.73 10.74 19.35
C THR A 237 14.45 9.41 20.04
N GLU A 238 13.18 8.98 20.03
CA GLU A 238 12.79 7.68 20.57
C GLU A 238 13.48 6.49 19.86
N LEU A 239 14.00 6.71 18.65
CA LEU A 239 14.75 5.72 17.89
C LEU A 239 16.05 5.30 18.59
N ILE A 240 16.74 6.25 19.24
CA ILE A 240 17.98 5.99 19.98
C ILE A 240 17.71 5.08 21.18
N GLU A 241 16.65 5.37 21.95
CA GLU A 241 16.25 4.53 23.09
C GLU A 241 15.91 3.09 22.67
N ARG A 242 15.30 2.92 21.48
CA ARG A 242 14.99 1.61 20.93
C ARG A 242 16.24 0.84 20.54
N LEU A 243 17.21 1.52 19.92
CA LEU A 243 18.50 0.95 19.56
C LEU A 243 19.27 0.45 20.79
N ASP A 244 19.34 1.27 21.85
CA ASP A 244 19.97 0.90 23.12
C ASP A 244 19.30 -0.32 23.76
N ARG A 245 17.95 -0.36 23.75
CA ARG A 245 17.18 -1.49 24.27
C ARG A 245 17.44 -2.78 23.48
N SER A 246 17.49 -2.69 22.16
CA SER A 246 17.81 -3.83 21.29
C SER A 246 19.21 -4.38 21.59
N PHE A 247 20.18 -3.50 21.84
CA PHE A 247 21.53 -3.90 22.29
C PHE A 247 21.54 -4.60 23.65
N ALA A 248 20.77 -4.11 24.62
CA ALA A 248 20.65 -4.75 25.93
C ALA A 248 20.02 -6.15 25.83
N ASN A 249 19.07 -6.34 24.92
CA ASN A 249 18.42 -7.63 24.68
C ASN A 249 19.38 -8.67 24.07
N LEU A 250 20.32 -8.26 23.20
CA LEU A 250 21.34 -9.16 22.65
C LEU A 250 22.27 -9.75 23.73
N GLN A 251 22.38 -9.09 24.89
CA GLN A 251 23.19 -9.56 26.02
C GLN A 251 22.40 -10.47 26.97
N SER A 252 21.10 -10.65 26.75
CA SER A 252 20.21 -11.45 27.60
C SER A 252 19.91 -12.81 26.93
N PRO A 253 19.81 -13.92 27.69
CA PRO A 253 19.40 -15.20 27.13
C PRO A 253 17.97 -15.11 26.58
N PRO A 254 17.65 -15.80 25.46
CA PRO A 254 16.32 -15.75 24.86
C PRO A 254 15.26 -16.21 25.86
N ALA A 255 14.18 -15.44 25.97
CA ALA A 255 13.03 -15.82 26.80
C ALA A 255 12.44 -17.13 26.28
N ALA A 256 12.30 -18.13 27.16
CA ALA A 256 11.64 -19.37 26.82
C ALA A 256 10.14 -19.10 26.61
N ASN A 257 9.73 -18.93 25.35
CA ASN A 257 8.32 -18.86 25.00
C ASN A 257 7.70 -20.24 25.17
N SER A 258 6.87 -20.40 26.19
CA SER A 258 6.04 -21.58 26.40
C SER A 258 4.79 -21.48 25.53
N SER A 259 4.86 -21.98 24.29
CA SER A 259 3.63 -22.20 23.51
C SER A 259 2.83 -23.31 24.18
N LYS A 260 1.64 -23.02 24.70
CA LYS A 260 0.68 -24.07 25.03
C LYS A 260 0.36 -24.83 23.74
N ALA A 261 0.40 -26.16 23.80
CA ALA A 261 -0.06 -26.99 22.69
C ALA A 261 -1.57 -26.76 22.49
N ILE A 262 -1.98 -26.33 21.30
CA ILE A 262 -3.37 -26.19 20.92
C ILE A 262 -3.86 -27.56 20.44
N ASP A 263 -4.99 -28.04 20.96
CA ASP A 263 -5.66 -29.23 20.45
C ASP A 263 -6.23 -28.92 19.06
N LEU A 264 -5.75 -29.62 18.03
CA LEU A 264 -6.18 -29.49 16.63
C LEU A 264 -6.84 -30.78 16.12
N SER A 265 -7.71 -31.38 16.93
CA SER A 265 -8.35 -32.68 16.67
C SER A 265 -9.41 -32.68 15.56
N VAL A 266 -9.90 -31.51 15.11
CA VAL A 266 -10.91 -31.41 14.05
C VAL A 266 -10.22 -31.28 12.70
N ALA A 267 -10.61 -32.08 11.72
CA ALA A 267 -10.04 -31.98 10.37
C ALA A 267 -10.33 -30.58 9.76
N PRO A 268 -9.39 -30.01 8.98
CA PRO A 268 -9.65 -28.79 8.23
C PRO A 268 -10.75 -29.00 7.17
N PRO A 269 -11.26 -27.92 6.56
CA PRO A 269 -12.21 -28.01 5.45
C PRO A 269 -11.65 -28.87 4.29
N LEU A 270 -12.52 -29.65 3.64
CA LEU A 270 -12.19 -30.50 2.49
C LEU A 270 -11.87 -29.70 1.21
N GLY A 271 -12.23 -28.41 1.21
CA GLY A 271 -12.17 -27.53 0.05
C GLY A 271 -13.07 -26.32 0.28
N PHE A 272 -13.48 -25.67 -0.80
CA PHE A 272 -14.33 -24.49 -0.80
C PHE A 272 -15.57 -24.68 -1.68
N HIS A 273 -16.58 -23.84 -1.47
CA HIS A 273 -17.63 -23.59 -2.44
C HIS A 273 -17.18 -22.54 -3.44
N GLU A 274 -17.55 -22.69 -4.72
CA GLU A 274 -17.28 -21.70 -5.76
C GLU A 274 -18.04 -20.39 -5.53
N SER A 275 -19.15 -20.44 -4.80
CA SER A 275 -19.93 -19.27 -4.42
C SER A 275 -20.76 -19.53 -3.17
N SER A 276 -20.94 -18.50 -2.37
CA SER A 276 -21.86 -18.52 -1.23
C SER A 276 -23.34 -18.33 -1.63
N ALA A 277 -23.66 -18.11 -2.92
CA ALA A 277 -24.99 -17.75 -3.40
C ALA A 277 -26.12 -18.72 -2.98
N ALA A 278 -25.82 -20.01 -2.81
CA ALA A 278 -26.80 -21.00 -2.33
C ALA A 278 -27.29 -20.74 -0.89
N PHE A 279 -26.53 -19.97 -0.13
CA PHE A 279 -26.81 -19.63 1.27
C PHE A 279 -27.24 -18.17 1.45
N SER A 280 -27.13 -17.35 0.39
CA SER A 280 -27.08 -15.89 0.51
C SER A 280 -28.31 -15.19 -0.04
N GLU A 281 -28.72 -14.13 0.66
CA GLU A 281 -29.67 -13.13 0.18
C GLU A 281 -28.95 -11.81 -0.07
N ALA A 282 -28.97 -11.34 -1.32
CA ALA A 282 -28.30 -10.11 -1.72
C ALA A 282 -29.00 -8.88 -1.13
N ILE A 283 -28.22 -7.99 -0.52
CA ILE A 283 -28.71 -6.74 0.10
C ILE A 283 -28.34 -5.53 -0.75
N GLU A 284 -27.11 -5.51 -1.28
CA GLU A 284 -26.65 -4.48 -2.21
C GLU A 284 -25.91 -5.12 -3.39
N PRO A 285 -26.08 -4.58 -4.61
CA PRO A 285 -25.35 -5.05 -5.77
C PRO A 285 -23.87 -4.67 -5.68
N ALA A 286 -23.04 -5.31 -6.53
CA ALA A 286 -21.67 -4.88 -6.76
C ALA A 286 -21.61 -3.41 -7.21
N SER A 287 -20.52 -2.73 -6.88
CA SER A 287 -20.35 -1.31 -7.20
C SER A 287 -18.97 -1.01 -7.74
N VAL A 288 -18.85 0.08 -8.51
CA VAL A 288 -17.57 0.54 -9.04
C VAL A 288 -17.22 1.86 -8.37
N VAL A 289 -16.04 1.90 -7.75
CA VAL A 289 -15.50 3.10 -7.11
C VAL A 289 -14.48 3.72 -8.06
N LYS A 290 -14.70 4.99 -8.43
CA LYS A 290 -13.71 5.78 -9.18
C LYS A 290 -12.62 6.27 -8.22
N LEU A 291 -11.37 6.10 -8.63
CA LEU A 291 -10.20 6.40 -7.83
C LEU A 291 -9.49 7.64 -8.37
N LYS A 292 -9.22 8.58 -7.48
CA LYS A 292 -8.30 9.70 -7.73
C LYS A 292 -6.92 9.31 -7.21
N PRO A 293 -5.85 9.57 -7.96
CA PRO A 293 -4.50 9.28 -7.48
C PRO A 293 -4.21 10.05 -6.19
N PRO A 294 -3.46 9.46 -5.24
CA PRO A 294 -2.96 10.22 -4.10
C PRO A 294 -1.94 11.25 -4.57
N LYS A 295 -1.74 12.29 -3.76
CA LYS A 295 -0.78 13.37 -4.05
C LYS A 295 0.43 13.26 -3.10
N SER A 296 1.64 13.45 -3.61
CA SER A 296 2.89 13.44 -2.81
C SER A 296 3.89 14.45 -3.38
N ILE A 297 4.97 14.67 -2.65
CA ILE A 297 6.17 15.37 -3.13
C ILE A 297 7.07 14.46 -3.98
N ASP A 298 6.84 13.14 -3.96
CA ASP A 298 7.60 12.15 -4.71
C ASP A 298 7.33 12.31 -6.22
N PHE A 299 8.35 12.07 -7.04
CA PHE A 299 8.23 12.13 -8.50
C PHE A 299 7.24 11.10 -9.05
N SER A 300 7.15 9.94 -8.41
CA SER A 300 6.24 8.85 -8.78
C SER A 300 5.40 8.41 -7.59
N ILE A 301 4.16 7.96 -7.87
CA ILE A 301 3.28 7.40 -6.86
C ILE A 301 3.80 6.05 -6.40
N HIS A 302 3.84 5.86 -5.08
CA HIS A 302 4.23 4.60 -4.46
C HIS A 302 3.39 3.43 -4.97
N PHE A 303 4.01 2.27 -5.20
CA PHE A 303 3.37 1.14 -5.87
C PHE A 303 2.11 0.63 -5.13
N SER A 304 2.06 0.77 -3.80
CA SER A 304 0.89 0.43 -2.99
C SER A 304 -0.39 1.20 -3.33
N PHE A 305 -0.34 2.25 -4.16
CA PHE A 305 -1.53 3.00 -4.57
C PHE A 305 -1.94 2.74 -6.04
N ARG A 306 -1.28 1.82 -6.73
CA ARG A 306 -1.47 1.59 -8.18
C ARG A 306 -2.61 0.60 -8.47
N PHE A 307 -3.85 1.05 -8.26
CA PHE A 307 -5.07 0.27 -8.54
C PHE A 307 -5.80 0.71 -9.83
N GLY A 308 -5.19 1.57 -10.65
CA GLY A 308 -5.84 2.15 -11.83
C GLY A 308 -6.87 3.24 -11.50
N GLU A 309 -7.77 3.53 -12.45
CA GLU A 309 -8.77 4.61 -12.33
C GLU A 309 -10.05 4.19 -11.57
N SER A 310 -10.26 2.89 -11.37
CA SER A 310 -11.44 2.37 -10.69
C SER A 310 -11.22 0.97 -10.13
N ILE A 311 -11.97 0.64 -9.08
CA ILE A 311 -12.03 -0.71 -8.52
C ILE A 311 -13.46 -1.19 -8.41
N GLU A 312 -13.68 -2.47 -8.73
CA GLU A 312 -14.96 -3.15 -8.54
C GLU A 312 -15.01 -3.75 -7.12
N LEU A 313 -16.08 -3.43 -6.41
CA LEU A 313 -16.39 -3.98 -5.09
C LEU A 313 -17.50 -5.02 -5.22
N PRO A 314 -17.40 -6.16 -4.51
CA PRO A 314 -18.44 -7.18 -4.53
C PRO A 314 -19.72 -6.65 -3.86
N GLY A 315 -20.86 -7.23 -4.28
CA GLY A 315 -22.14 -6.97 -3.63
C GLY A 315 -22.17 -7.46 -2.18
N MET A 316 -22.97 -6.80 -1.35
CA MET A 316 -23.16 -7.19 0.04
C MET A 316 -24.37 -8.10 0.19
N PHE A 317 -24.27 -9.08 1.07
CA PHE A 317 -25.32 -10.09 1.28
C PHE A 317 -25.35 -10.59 2.72
N VAL A 318 -26.39 -11.32 3.09
CA VAL A 318 -26.45 -12.09 4.33
C VAL A 318 -26.61 -13.56 4.00
N ALA A 319 -25.72 -14.40 4.52
CA ALA A 319 -25.80 -15.84 4.37
C ALA A 319 -26.48 -16.50 5.57
N ALA A 320 -27.34 -17.48 5.32
CA ALA A 320 -27.92 -18.36 6.33
C ALA A 320 -27.51 -19.81 6.03
N ILE A 321 -26.61 -20.36 6.85
CA ILE A 321 -25.93 -21.63 6.64
C ILE A 321 -26.49 -22.66 7.63
N PRO A 322 -27.30 -23.63 7.17
CA PRO A 322 -27.80 -24.70 8.04
C PRO A 322 -26.66 -25.56 8.55
N ASN A 323 -26.63 -25.83 9.86
CA ASN A 323 -25.55 -26.58 10.52
C ASN A 323 -24.15 -26.01 10.23
N GLY A 324 -24.06 -24.69 9.99
CA GLY A 324 -22.82 -24.00 9.68
C GLY A 324 -21.89 -23.89 10.90
N ARG A 325 -20.59 -23.83 10.63
CA ARG A 325 -19.55 -23.58 11.63
C ARG A 325 -18.81 -22.28 11.37
N PHE A 326 -18.38 -21.63 12.45
CA PHE A 326 -17.49 -20.49 12.40
C PHE A 326 -16.28 -20.79 13.28
N TRP A 327 -15.08 -20.59 12.74
CA TRP A 327 -13.84 -20.64 13.51
C TRP A 327 -13.07 -19.33 13.36
N ILE A 328 -12.41 -18.92 14.44
CA ILE A 328 -11.47 -17.80 14.51
C ILE A 328 -10.28 -18.18 15.40
N SER A 329 -9.07 -17.81 14.97
CA SER A 329 -7.84 -18.05 15.72
C SER A 329 -7.77 -17.20 16.99
N GLU A 330 -6.97 -17.62 17.98
CA GLU A 330 -6.86 -16.92 19.27
C GLU A 330 -6.32 -15.48 19.14
N ASP A 331 -5.45 -15.25 18.15
CA ASP A 331 -4.90 -13.93 17.81
C ASP A 331 -5.80 -13.14 16.85
N GLU A 332 -6.94 -13.71 16.45
CA GLU A 332 -7.92 -13.14 15.52
C GLU A 332 -7.34 -12.79 14.13
N THR A 333 -6.24 -13.42 13.71
CA THR A 333 -5.62 -13.18 12.40
C THR A 333 -6.16 -14.11 11.29
N SER A 334 -6.93 -15.14 11.65
CA SER A 334 -7.56 -16.06 10.71
C SER A 334 -8.96 -16.43 11.17
N CYS A 335 -9.93 -16.46 10.25
CA CYS A 335 -11.26 -16.99 10.52
C CYS A 335 -11.84 -17.67 9.27
N VAL A 336 -12.79 -18.59 9.48
CA VAL A 336 -13.41 -19.36 8.39
C VAL A 336 -14.86 -19.70 8.71
N CYS A 337 -15.72 -19.57 7.71
CA CYS A 337 -17.10 -20.06 7.74
C CYS A 337 -17.19 -21.38 6.96
N ILE A 338 -17.69 -22.44 7.60
CA ILE A 338 -17.70 -23.79 7.04
C ILE A 338 -19.14 -24.31 6.96
N ALA A 339 -19.56 -24.79 5.80
CA ALA A 339 -20.86 -25.41 5.59
C ALA A 339 -20.90 -26.86 6.11
N ALA A 340 -22.10 -27.44 6.18
CA ALA A 340 -22.32 -28.78 6.73
C ALA A 340 -21.61 -29.92 5.97
N ASP A 341 -21.24 -29.69 4.71
CA ASP A 341 -20.46 -30.61 3.87
C ASP A 341 -18.93 -30.52 4.09
N ASN A 342 -18.52 -29.80 5.14
CA ASN A 342 -17.12 -29.55 5.50
C ASN A 342 -16.34 -28.77 4.43
N ARG A 343 -17.00 -27.95 3.61
CA ARG A 343 -16.34 -26.98 2.71
C ARG A 343 -16.51 -25.56 3.23
N PHE A 344 -15.49 -24.72 3.09
CA PHE A 344 -15.59 -23.33 3.51
C PHE A 344 -16.22 -22.42 2.44
N LEU A 345 -16.73 -21.28 2.88
CA LEU A 345 -17.36 -20.25 2.07
C LEU A 345 -16.40 -19.08 1.91
N PRO A 346 -15.76 -18.89 0.73
CA PRO A 346 -14.65 -17.94 0.57
C PRO A 346 -15.00 -16.50 0.90
N GLU A 347 -16.16 -16.01 0.44
CA GLU A 347 -16.58 -14.64 0.69
C GLU A 347 -16.78 -14.36 2.20
N LEU A 348 -17.09 -15.40 2.98
CA LEU A 348 -17.33 -15.32 4.42
C LEU A 348 -16.10 -15.73 5.26
N SER A 349 -14.98 -16.05 4.61
CA SER A 349 -13.74 -16.51 5.22
C SER A 349 -12.59 -15.59 4.80
N PRO A 350 -12.55 -14.35 5.32
CA PRO A 350 -11.60 -13.36 4.83
C PRO A 350 -10.16 -13.74 5.17
N GLU A 351 -9.27 -13.51 4.21
CA GLU A 351 -7.83 -13.66 4.38
C GLU A 351 -7.12 -12.48 3.75
N PHE A 352 -6.33 -11.79 4.56
CA PHE A 352 -5.58 -10.62 4.16
C PHE A 352 -4.09 -10.98 3.93
N PRO A 353 -3.48 -10.60 2.79
CA PRO A 353 -4.01 -9.76 1.70
C PRO A 353 -4.70 -10.52 0.56
N ILE A 354 -4.69 -11.86 0.56
CA ILE A 354 -5.02 -12.71 -0.60
C ILE A 354 -6.41 -12.39 -1.20
N PHE A 355 -7.44 -12.15 -0.40
CA PHE A 355 -8.80 -11.87 -0.89
C PHE A 355 -9.12 -10.37 -1.05
N SER A 356 -8.10 -9.54 -1.13
CA SER A 356 -8.26 -8.14 -1.51
C SER A 356 -8.54 -8.02 -3.02
N PRO A 357 -9.45 -7.12 -3.45
CA PRO A 357 -9.59 -6.73 -4.85
C PRO A 357 -8.23 -6.36 -5.48
N GLY A 358 -7.97 -6.88 -6.68
CA GLY A 358 -6.72 -6.65 -7.42
C GLY A 358 -5.53 -7.53 -7.01
N HIS A 359 -5.66 -8.42 -6.01
CA HIS A 359 -4.58 -9.34 -5.65
C HIS A 359 -4.41 -10.46 -6.71
N PRO A 360 -3.20 -10.73 -7.22
CA PRO A 360 -2.98 -11.67 -8.33
C PRO A 360 -3.31 -13.13 -7.99
N ASP A 361 -3.17 -13.52 -6.72
CA ASP A 361 -3.42 -14.88 -6.23
C ASP A 361 -4.74 -15.04 -5.45
N ASN A 362 -5.77 -14.24 -5.73
CA ASN A 362 -7.01 -14.18 -4.94
C ASN A 362 -7.94 -15.41 -5.01
N HIS A 363 -7.47 -16.54 -5.52
CA HIS A 363 -8.27 -17.74 -5.67
C HIS A 363 -8.46 -18.49 -4.32
N PRO A 364 -9.67 -18.97 -3.99
CA PRO A 364 -9.95 -19.64 -2.70
C PRO A 364 -9.06 -20.83 -2.37
N SER A 365 -8.54 -21.54 -3.38
CA SER A 365 -7.59 -22.65 -3.17
C SER A 365 -6.27 -22.24 -2.52
N ARG A 366 -5.97 -20.94 -2.46
CA ARG A 366 -4.78 -20.38 -1.79
C ARG A 366 -4.99 -20.13 -0.31
N HIS A 367 -6.23 -20.22 0.19
CA HIS A 367 -6.55 -19.92 1.58
C HIS A 367 -5.69 -20.78 2.54
N SER A 368 -5.03 -20.13 3.49
CA SER A 368 -4.18 -20.79 4.49
C SER A 368 -4.87 -21.90 5.28
N ILE A 369 -6.19 -21.85 5.44
CA ILE A 369 -6.94 -22.88 6.15
C ILE A 369 -6.80 -24.27 5.53
N LEU A 370 -6.62 -24.35 4.21
CA LEU A 370 -6.41 -25.62 3.50
C LEU A 370 -5.04 -26.25 3.78
N LYS A 371 -4.10 -25.47 4.34
CA LYS A 371 -2.78 -25.92 4.76
C LYS A 371 -2.70 -26.19 6.27
N SER A 372 -3.78 -25.93 7.01
CA SER A 372 -3.80 -26.14 8.46
C SER A 372 -3.69 -27.63 8.82
N ALA A 373 -2.97 -27.92 9.90
CA ALA A 373 -2.88 -29.28 10.45
C ALA A 373 -4.22 -29.77 11.04
N GLY A 374 -5.12 -28.85 11.39
CA GLY A 374 -6.42 -29.11 11.99
C GLY A 374 -7.06 -27.85 12.55
N LEU A 375 -8.22 -28.02 13.15
CA LEU A 375 -8.99 -26.99 13.84
C LEU A 375 -9.24 -27.43 15.30
N PRO A 376 -9.42 -26.47 16.21
CA PRO A 376 -9.84 -26.75 17.58
C PRO A 376 -11.17 -27.51 17.66
N PRO A 377 -11.48 -28.17 18.79
CA PRO A 377 -12.77 -28.82 19.02
C PRO A 377 -13.96 -27.88 18.78
N VAL A 378 -15.00 -28.39 18.10
CA VAL A 378 -16.23 -27.63 17.81
C VAL A 378 -17.13 -27.59 19.03
N GLU A 379 -17.54 -26.40 19.45
CA GLU A 379 -18.63 -26.26 20.40
C GLU A 379 -19.98 -26.16 19.67
N LYS A 380 -20.92 -27.06 19.98
CA LYS A 380 -22.26 -27.05 19.40
C LYS A 380 -23.21 -26.21 20.26
N ILE A 381 -23.84 -25.21 19.65
CA ILE A 381 -24.79 -24.32 20.30
C ILE A 381 -26.10 -24.41 19.49
N GLY A 382 -27.20 -24.75 20.15
CA GLY A 382 -28.51 -24.84 19.49
C GLY A 382 -29.04 -23.46 19.10
N GLY A 383 -29.87 -23.41 18.06
CA GLY A 383 -30.55 -22.20 17.60
C GLY A 383 -29.84 -21.44 16.47
N SER A 384 -30.29 -20.20 16.26
CA SER A 384 -29.78 -19.29 15.25
C SER A 384 -28.73 -18.34 15.82
N ILE A 385 -27.53 -18.33 15.24
CA ILE A 385 -26.42 -17.49 15.69
C ILE A 385 -25.96 -16.58 14.57
N ALA A 386 -25.91 -15.28 14.83
CA ALA A 386 -25.34 -14.31 13.91
C ALA A 386 -23.87 -14.00 14.22
N ILE A 387 -23.02 -14.05 13.19
CA ILE A 387 -21.58 -13.77 13.30
C ILE A 387 -21.29 -12.35 12.86
N LEU A 388 -21.11 -11.46 13.84
CA LEU A 388 -20.69 -10.08 13.61
C LEU A 388 -19.17 -9.93 13.71
N SER A 389 -18.47 -10.83 14.38
CA SER A 389 -17.00 -10.84 14.42
C SER A 389 -16.35 -11.08 13.06
N SER A 390 -15.16 -10.49 12.90
CA SER A 390 -14.25 -10.66 11.76
C SER A 390 -12.81 -10.85 12.28
N LEU A 391 -11.80 -10.49 11.50
CA LEU A 391 -10.40 -10.46 11.93
C LEU A 391 -10.12 -9.24 12.82
N GLN A 392 -9.16 -9.41 13.75
CA GLN A 392 -8.58 -8.34 14.56
C GLN A 392 -9.60 -7.33 15.14
N ASN A 393 -10.67 -7.84 15.75
CA ASN A 393 -11.83 -7.05 16.21
C ASN A 393 -11.48 -6.03 17.31
N HIS A 394 -10.34 -6.22 17.97
CA HIS A 394 -9.80 -5.28 18.95
C HIS A 394 -9.25 -3.99 18.31
N LEU A 395 -8.99 -3.98 17.00
CA LEU A 395 -8.55 -2.81 16.26
C LEU A 395 -9.77 -1.99 15.80
N TYR A 396 -9.72 -0.69 16.08
CA TYR A 396 -10.82 0.24 15.81
C TYR A 396 -11.22 0.29 14.31
N PHE A 397 -10.26 0.08 13.39
CA PHE A 397 -10.54 0.02 11.95
C PHE A 397 -11.48 -1.15 11.58
N HIS A 398 -11.10 -2.38 11.96
CA HIS A 398 -11.88 -3.58 11.67
C HIS A 398 -13.25 -3.53 12.36
N TRP A 399 -13.30 -2.97 13.58
CA TRP A 399 -14.57 -2.75 14.25
C TRP A 399 -15.53 -1.89 13.42
N MET A 400 -15.07 -0.71 12.98
CA MET A 400 -15.91 0.27 12.30
C MET A 400 -16.29 -0.17 10.88
N PHE A 401 -15.37 -0.80 10.13
CA PHE A 401 -15.59 -1.12 8.71
C PHE A 401 -15.94 -2.58 8.42
N GLU A 402 -15.77 -3.50 9.38
CA GLU A 402 -16.10 -4.92 9.18
C GLU A 402 -17.12 -5.46 10.17
N VAL A 403 -17.10 -5.01 11.43
CA VAL A 403 -18.03 -5.53 12.45
C VAL A 403 -19.35 -4.77 12.45
N LEU A 404 -19.32 -3.44 12.64
CA LEU A 404 -20.55 -2.64 12.69
C LEU A 404 -21.41 -2.72 11.42
N PRO A 405 -20.84 -2.77 10.20
CA PRO A 405 -21.65 -2.87 8.98
C PRO A 405 -22.38 -4.21 8.86
N ARG A 406 -21.91 -5.27 9.51
CA ARG A 406 -22.63 -6.55 9.57
C ARG A 406 -23.96 -6.41 10.33
N TRP A 407 -24.00 -5.60 11.39
CA TRP A 407 -25.25 -5.28 12.09
C TRP A 407 -26.23 -4.53 11.18
N ASN A 408 -25.74 -3.50 10.47
CA ASN A 408 -26.55 -2.75 9.49
C ASN A 408 -27.14 -3.67 8.41
N LEU A 409 -26.34 -4.61 7.89
CA LEU A 409 -26.81 -5.59 6.91
C LEU A 409 -27.89 -6.52 7.47
N LEU A 410 -27.74 -7.00 8.71
CA LEU A 410 -28.80 -7.81 9.35
C LEU A 410 -30.11 -7.03 9.45
N GLN A 411 -30.06 -5.77 9.90
CA GLN A 411 -31.25 -4.92 10.01
C GLN A 411 -31.97 -4.74 8.67
N ARG A 412 -31.22 -4.77 7.55
CA ARG A 412 -31.73 -4.57 6.19
C ARG A 412 -32.06 -5.87 5.46
N SER A 413 -31.74 -7.02 6.03
CA SER A 413 -31.88 -8.33 5.38
C SER A 413 -33.29 -8.91 5.38
N GLY A 414 -34.24 -8.28 6.07
CA GLY A 414 -35.58 -8.86 6.27
C GLY A 414 -35.62 -10.04 7.24
N ILE A 415 -34.47 -10.51 7.74
CA ILE A 415 -34.41 -11.51 8.83
C ILE A 415 -35.01 -10.90 10.10
N ASN A 416 -35.95 -11.60 10.72
CA ASN A 416 -36.49 -11.21 12.01
C ASN A 416 -35.40 -11.32 13.10
N LEU A 417 -34.91 -10.19 13.60
CA LEU A 417 -33.85 -10.14 14.63
C LEU A 417 -34.26 -10.82 15.94
N ASP A 418 -35.56 -10.88 16.26
CA ASP A 418 -36.04 -11.59 17.44
C ASP A 418 -35.84 -13.11 17.34
N SER A 419 -35.78 -13.64 16.12
CA SER A 419 -35.53 -15.07 15.84
C SER A 419 -34.06 -15.47 15.92
N ILE A 420 -33.15 -14.50 16.07
CA ILE A 420 -31.73 -14.75 16.30
C ILE A 420 -31.52 -14.94 17.81
N ASP A 421 -31.03 -16.10 18.21
CA ASP A 421 -30.84 -16.44 19.62
C ASP A 421 -29.59 -15.75 20.19
N TYR A 422 -28.50 -15.72 19.41
CA TYR A 422 -27.22 -15.17 19.83
C TYR A 422 -26.50 -14.35 18.76
N PHE A 423 -25.74 -13.35 19.21
CA PHE A 423 -24.78 -12.59 18.40
C PHE A 423 -23.36 -12.86 18.88
N VAL A 424 -22.49 -13.32 17.98
CA VAL A 424 -21.06 -13.41 18.25
C VAL A 424 -20.43 -12.07 17.88
N ILE A 425 -20.12 -11.27 18.90
CA ILE A 425 -19.57 -9.92 18.80
C ILE A 425 -18.69 -9.63 20.02
N PRO A 426 -17.46 -9.11 19.85
CA PRO A 426 -16.61 -8.73 20.97
C PRO A 426 -17.14 -7.51 21.71
N ASN A 427 -16.96 -7.49 23.04
CA ASN A 427 -17.47 -6.44 23.92
C ASN A 427 -16.49 -6.06 25.04
N ASN A 428 -15.19 -6.14 24.76
CA ASN A 428 -14.11 -6.00 25.75
C ASN A 428 -13.33 -4.67 25.65
N ARG A 429 -13.71 -3.77 24.74
CA ARG A 429 -13.15 -2.41 24.61
C ARG A 429 -14.23 -1.34 24.78
N SER A 430 -13.83 -0.17 25.25
CA SER A 430 -14.74 0.98 25.46
C SER A 430 -15.48 1.38 24.18
N PHE A 431 -14.78 1.50 23.05
CA PHE A 431 -15.40 1.85 21.77
C PHE A 431 -16.40 0.78 21.28
N GLN A 432 -16.19 -0.49 21.65
CA GLN A 432 -17.11 -1.59 21.30
C GLN A 432 -18.39 -1.46 22.11
N GLN A 433 -18.25 -1.27 23.43
CA GLN A 433 -19.36 -1.10 24.37
C GLN A 433 -20.23 0.10 23.99
N GLU A 434 -19.62 1.25 23.71
CA GLU A 434 -20.34 2.45 23.26
C GLU A 434 -21.09 2.20 21.94
N SER A 435 -20.43 1.58 20.95
CA SER A 435 -21.06 1.30 19.66
C SER A 435 -22.24 0.32 19.78
N ILE A 436 -22.08 -0.73 20.60
CA ILE A 436 -23.13 -1.72 20.90
C ILE A 436 -24.34 -1.05 21.54
N GLU A 437 -24.12 -0.20 22.54
CA GLU A 437 -25.18 0.54 23.21
C GLU A 437 -25.89 1.50 22.24
N LYS A 438 -25.11 2.27 21.46
CA LYS A 438 -25.66 3.25 20.51
C LYS A 438 -26.45 2.63 19.37
N LEU A 439 -26.09 1.41 18.95
CA LEU A 439 -26.80 0.64 17.92
C LEU A 439 -27.93 -0.24 18.48
N GLU A 440 -28.16 -0.19 19.80
CA GLU A 440 -29.18 -0.97 20.51
C GLU A 440 -29.04 -2.49 20.26
N ILE A 441 -27.81 -2.99 20.14
CA ILE A 441 -27.56 -4.42 19.97
C ILE A 441 -27.94 -5.13 21.29
N PRO A 442 -28.83 -6.15 21.28
CA PRO A 442 -29.34 -6.76 22.50
C PRO A 442 -28.25 -7.44 23.33
N GLN A 443 -27.79 -6.78 24.40
CA GLN A 443 -26.69 -7.28 25.23
C GLN A 443 -26.96 -8.66 25.84
N SER A 444 -28.22 -8.98 26.14
CA SER A 444 -28.63 -10.29 26.68
C SER A 444 -28.47 -11.44 25.69
N LYS A 445 -28.30 -11.15 24.39
CA LYS A 445 -28.08 -12.13 23.32
C LYS A 445 -26.61 -12.20 22.87
N ILE A 446 -25.70 -11.44 23.48
CA ILE A 446 -24.28 -11.49 23.12
C ILE A 446 -23.67 -12.79 23.65
N LEU A 447 -23.03 -13.54 22.75
CA LEU A 447 -22.19 -14.69 23.08
C LEU A 447 -20.73 -14.24 22.99
N ASP A 448 -19.96 -14.50 24.05
CA ASP A 448 -18.52 -14.29 24.04
C ASP A 448 -17.88 -15.02 22.86
N LEU A 449 -16.85 -14.41 22.27
CA LEU A 449 -16.14 -14.97 21.12
C LEU A 449 -15.50 -16.31 21.50
N LYS A 450 -16.07 -17.40 20.96
CA LYS A 450 -15.52 -18.75 21.08
C LYS A 450 -14.79 -19.11 19.80
N PHE A 451 -13.66 -19.79 19.92
CA PHE A 451 -12.77 -20.05 18.78
C PHE A 451 -13.37 -20.93 17.70
N HIS A 452 -14.22 -21.93 18.03
CA HIS A 452 -14.86 -22.80 17.03
C HIS A 452 -16.28 -23.19 17.47
N ILE A 453 -17.28 -22.74 16.73
CA ILE A 453 -18.69 -23.01 17.04
C ILE A 453 -19.44 -23.63 15.86
N GLN A 454 -20.52 -24.35 16.17
CA GLN A 454 -21.54 -24.80 15.24
C GLN A 454 -22.92 -24.38 15.73
N ALA A 455 -23.77 -23.90 14.83
CA ALA A 455 -25.17 -23.53 15.10
C ALA A 455 -26.15 -24.33 14.23
N ASP A 456 -27.41 -24.47 14.65
CA ASP A 456 -28.45 -25.05 13.79
C ASP A 456 -28.65 -24.18 12.53
N ARG A 457 -28.57 -22.86 12.69
CA ARG A 457 -28.55 -21.87 11.62
C ARG A 457 -27.49 -20.80 11.92
N LEU A 458 -26.41 -20.79 11.14
CA LEU A 458 -25.38 -19.76 11.23
C LEU A 458 -25.71 -18.62 10.26
N ILE A 459 -25.85 -17.40 10.75
CA ILE A 459 -26.17 -16.21 9.95
C ILE A 459 -24.91 -15.35 9.86
N VAL A 460 -24.40 -15.11 8.64
CA VAL A 460 -23.14 -14.40 8.43
C VAL A 460 -23.35 -13.28 7.41
N PRO A 461 -23.38 -12.01 7.84
CA PRO A 461 -23.40 -10.87 6.94
C PRO A 461 -22.03 -10.64 6.29
N PHE A 462 -22.03 -10.35 4.99
CA PHE A 462 -20.85 -10.00 4.21
C PHE A 462 -20.87 -8.50 3.85
N PRO A 463 -20.08 -7.65 4.54
CA PRO A 463 -20.05 -6.20 4.30
C PRO A 463 -19.09 -5.76 3.19
N GLY A 464 -18.32 -6.69 2.61
CA GLY A 464 -17.29 -6.41 1.62
C GLY A 464 -15.93 -6.99 2.04
N CYS A 465 -14.91 -6.71 1.23
CA CYS A 465 -13.54 -7.18 1.46
C CYS A 465 -12.83 -6.33 2.53
N ILE A 466 -11.89 -6.95 3.24
CA ILE A 466 -11.06 -6.28 4.26
C ILE A 466 -10.37 -5.07 3.65
N ALA A 467 -10.53 -3.90 4.28
CA ALA A 467 -10.01 -2.61 3.83
C ALA A 467 -10.58 -2.04 2.51
N TRP A 468 -11.60 -2.68 1.95
CA TRP A 468 -12.30 -2.23 0.74
C TRP A 468 -13.81 -2.10 1.04
N MET A 469 -14.14 -1.04 1.79
CA MET A 469 -15.48 -0.81 2.30
C MET A 469 -16.39 -0.15 1.24
N ASN A 470 -17.69 -0.40 1.35
CA ASN A 470 -18.69 0.20 0.46
C ASN A 470 -19.09 1.62 0.91
N ARG A 471 -19.54 2.46 -0.03
CA ARG A 471 -20.06 3.81 0.26
C ARG A 471 -21.20 3.79 1.28
N SER A 472 -22.09 2.80 1.20
CA SER A 472 -23.19 2.59 2.14
C SER A 472 -22.74 2.29 3.56
N THR A 473 -21.58 1.63 3.73
CA THR A 473 -20.92 1.48 5.04
C THR A 473 -20.52 2.85 5.61
N CYS A 474 -19.91 3.71 4.79
CA CYS A 474 -19.56 5.07 5.22
C CYS A 474 -20.81 5.88 5.60
N ASP A 475 -21.88 5.79 4.81
CA ASP A 475 -23.15 6.48 5.09
C ASP A 475 -23.79 6.01 6.40
N PHE A 476 -23.79 4.69 6.65
CA PHE A 476 -24.28 4.12 7.90
C PHE A 476 -23.50 4.62 9.13
N LEU A 477 -22.17 4.62 9.06
CA LEU A 477 -21.35 5.12 10.16
C LEU A 477 -21.63 6.60 10.41
N ARG A 478 -21.69 7.40 9.34
CA ARG A 478 -21.98 8.83 9.40
C ARG A 478 -23.35 9.10 10.01
N SER A 479 -24.40 8.40 9.58
CA SER A 479 -25.75 8.57 10.13
C SER A 479 -25.85 8.17 11.60
N THR A 480 -24.99 7.25 12.04
CA THR A 480 -24.98 6.74 13.42
C THR A 480 -24.24 7.69 14.37
N PHE A 481 -23.06 8.18 13.98
CA PHE A 481 -22.13 8.83 14.90
C PHE A 481 -21.95 10.34 14.70
N LEU A 482 -22.29 10.91 13.53
CA LEU A 482 -22.12 12.35 13.34
C LEU A 482 -23.06 13.17 14.25
N PRO A 483 -22.57 14.28 14.83
CA PRO A 483 -23.42 15.19 15.57
C PRO A 483 -24.40 15.92 14.64
N ALA A 484 -25.58 16.26 15.16
CA ALA A 484 -26.59 17.00 14.42
C ALA A 484 -26.20 18.46 14.12
N ASN A 485 -25.33 19.05 14.95
CA ASN A 485 -24.94 20.46 14.85
C ASN A 485 -23.55 20.61 14.22
N PRO A 486 -23.33 21.67 13.41
CA PRO A 486 -22.01 21.99 12.86
C PRO A 486 -20.98 22.20 13.97
N THR A 487 -19.80 21.61 13.79
CA THR A 487 -18.66 21.78 14.70
C THR A 487 -17.72 22.90 14.20
N PRO A 488 -17.10 23.70 15.10
CA PRO A 488 -16.13 24.73 14.70
C PRO A 488 -14.93 24.15 13.98
N GLU A 489 -14.46 24.79 12.91
CA GLU A 489 -13.37 24.25 12.08
C GLU A 489 -12.04 24.16 12.82
N LYS A 490 -11.32 23.05 12.62
CA LYS A 490 -10.02 22.76 13.24
C LYS A 490 -9.01 22.21 12.23
N ARG A 491 -7.73 22.36 12.54
CA ARG A 491 -6.62 21.65 11.88
C ARG A 491 -6.06 20.66 12.89
N LEU A 492 -5.99 19.40 12.53
CA LEU A 492 -5.70 18.32 13.48
C LEU A 492 -4.38 17.66 13.15
N TYR A 493 -3.54 17.46 14.17
CA TYR A 493 -2.46 16.48 14.15
C TYR A 493 -2.86 15.32 15.06
N ILE A 494 -2.95 14.10 14.53
CA ILE A 494 -3.36 12.93 15.30
C ILE A 494 -2.11 12.23 15.85
N SER A 495 -1.83 12.39 17.13
CA SER A 495 -0.66 11.78 17.77
C SER A 495 -0.86 10.29 18.00
N ARG A 496 0.24 9.54 17.94
CA ARG A 496 0.33 8.12 18.32
C ARG A 496 1.20 7.86 19.54
N SER A 497 1.56 8.91 20.29
CA SER A 497 2.45 8.84 21.47
C SER A 497 2.00 7.85 22.55
N GLN A 498 0.69 7.57 22.67
CA GLN A 498 0.14 6.61 23.63
C GLN A 498 0.05 5.16 23.08
N THR A 499 0.45 4.93 21.84
CA THR A 499 0.45 3.60 21.21
C THR A 499 1.82 2.95 21.27
N THR A 500 1.92 1.67 20.89
CA THR A 500 3.20 0.93 20.87
C THR A 500 3.83 0.82 19.47
N ASN A 501 3.20 1.36 18.44
CA ASN A 501 3.65 1.19 17.05
C ASN A 501 3.33 2.38 16.13
N ARG A 502 4.16 2.53 15.10
CA ARG A 502 4.06 3.61 14.09
C ARG A 502 4.03 5.00 14.73
N ARG A 503 4.83 5.20 15.77
CA ARG A 503 4.99 6.49 16.44
C ARG A 503 5.89 7.40 15.61
N VAL A 504 5.69 8.71 15.69
CA VAL A 504 6.60 9.66 15.05
C VAL A 504 7.80 9.88 15.98
N THR A 505 9.00 9.45 15.58
CA THR A 505 10.20 9.44 16.44
C THR A 505 10.71 10.83 16.79
N ASN A 506 10.43 11.83 15.93
CA ASN A 506 10.72 13.25 16.11
C ASN A 506 9.43 14.09 16.29
N GLU A 507 8.39 13.55 16.94
CA GLU A 507 7.08 14.20 17.07
C GLU A 507 7.14 15.62 17.64
N ALA A 508 8.01 15.89 18.62
CA ALA A 508 8.16 17.22 19.22
C ALA A 508 8.53 18.28 18.17
N GLU A 509 9.47 17.97 17.27
CA GLU A 509 9.88 18.85 16.18
C GLU A 509 8.73 19.09 15.18
N ILE A 510 7.97 18.03 14.87
CA ILE A 510 6.80 18.12 13.98
C ILE A 510 5.70 19.00 14.61
N LEU A 511 5.46 18.88 15.91
CA LEU A 511 4.48 19.73 16.61
C LEU A 511 4.91 21.19 16.68
N GLU A 512 6.19 21.47 16.94
CA GLU A 512 6.74 22.83 16.88
C GLU A 512 6.56 23.47 15.49
N LEU A 513 6.72 22.66 14.43
CA LEU A 513 6.51 23.09 13.04
C LEU A 513 5.04 23.37 12.71
N LEU A 514 4.12 22.55 13.22
CA LEU A 514 2.68 22.65 12.91
C LEU A 514 1.95 23.72 13.74
N THR A 515 2.43 24.02 14.95
CA THR A 515 1.78 24.95 15.89
C THR A 515 1.51 26.35 15.29
N PRO A 516 2.46 27.02 14.59
CA PRO A 516 2.22 28.32 13.97
C PRO A 516 1.09 28.34 12.93
N TYR A 517 0.73 27.18 12.38
CA TYR A 517 -0.32 27.02 11.38
C TYR A 517 -1.67 26.59 11.97
N GLY A 518 -1.82 26.66 13.31
CA GLY A 518 -3.08 26.44 14.02
C GLY A 518 -3.47 24.97 14.18
N PHE A 519 -2.52 24.05 14.11
CA PHE A 519 -2.77 22.63 14.36
C PHE A 519 -2.93 22.34 15.85
N GLU A 520 -3.95 21.55 16.18
CA GLU A 520 -4.15 20.97 17.51
C GLU A 520 -3.66 19.51 17.50
N SER A 521 -2.76 19.17 18.43
CA SER A 521 -2.36 17.78 18.66
C SER A 521 -3.46 17.06 19.44
N VAL A 522 -3.89 15.90 18.94
CA VAL A 522 -4.96 15.11 19.54
C VAL A 522 -4.53 13.66 19.72
N THR A 523 -4.81 13.12 20.90
CA THR A 523 -4.75 11.69 21.22
C THR A 523 -6.18 11.16 21.34
N LEU A 524 -6.52 10.13 20.55
CA LEU A 524 -7.93 9.71 20.37
C LEU A 524 -8.38 8.69 21.41
N GLU A 525 -7.46 8.01 22.07
CA GLU A 525 -7.68 6.92 23.02
C GLU A 525 -8.54 7.32 24.21
N ALA A 526 -8.52 8.62 24.56
CA ALA A 526 -9.31 9.18 25.65
C ALA A 526 -10.73 9.63 25.22
N LEU A 527 -11.03 9.63 23.92
CA LEU A 527 -12.29 10.13 23.37
C LEU A 527 -13.24 8.97 23.05
N SER A 528 -14.52 9.15 23.37
CA SER A 528 -15.61 8.29 22.87
C SER A 528 -15.69 8.31 21.34
N VAL A 529 -16.29 7.29 20.74
CA VAL A 529 -16.53 7.21 19.29
C VAL A 529 -17.31 8.43 18.80
N SER A 530 -18.32 8.86 19.55
CA SER A 530 -19.12 10.04 19.22
C SER A 530 -18.31 11.35 19.29
N GLU A 531 -17.40 11.49 20.26
CA GLU A 531 -16.49 12.63 20.36
C GLU A 531 -15.45 12.63 19.23
N GLN A 532 -14.88 11.47 18.89
CA GLN A 532 -13.98 11.34 17.74
C GLN A 532 -14.68 11.71 16.43
N ALA A 533 -15.92 11.26 16.23
CA ALA A 533 -16.72 11.62 15.06
C ALA A 533 -16.97 13.13 14.97
N ALA A 534 -17.37 13.76 16.08
CA ALA A 534 -17.58 15.21 16.14
C ALA A 534 -16.28 16.00 15.84
N LEU A 535 -15.15 15.53 16.36
CA LEU A 535 -13.84 16.12 16.13
C LEU A 535 -13.43 16.03 14.66
N PHE A 536 -13.53 14.87 14.02
CA PHE A 536 -13.16 14.73 12.60
C PHE A 536 -14.14 15.44 11.67
N ALA A 537 -15.42 15.54 12.04
CA ALA A 537 -16.40 16.37 11.34
C ALA A 537 -16.07 17.88 11.40
N SER A 538 -15.16 18.28 12.29
CA SER A 538 -14.66 19.64 12.43
C SER A 538 -13.38 19.90 11.62
N ALA A 539 -12.74 18.85 11.10
CA ALA A 539 -11.42 18.94 10.50
C ALA A 539 -11.46 19.58 9.10
N THR A 540 -10.63 20.61 8.91
CA THR A 540 -10.29 21.19 7.60
C THR A 540 -9.01 20.56 7.04
N VAL A 541 -8.08 20.20 7.93
CA VAL A 541 -6.85 19.49 7.63
C VAL A 541 -6.60 18.43 8.70
N VAL A 542 -6.19 17.23 8.30
CA VAL A 542 -5.75 16.14 9.18
C VAL A 542 -4.34 15.73 8.78
N VAL A 543 -3.38 15.86 9.69
CA VAL A 543 -2.04 15.27 9.57
C VAL A 543 -1.95 14.11 10.55
N ALA A 544 -1.59 12.92 10.09
CA ALA A 544 -1.49 11.77 10.99
C ALA A 544 -0.53 10.69 10.47
N PRO A 545 0.27 10.06 11.36
CA PRO A 545 0.86 8.76 11.06
C PRO A 545 -0.19 7.68 10.83
N HIS A 546 0.10 6.76 9.91
CA HIS A 546 -0.78 5.65 9.54
C HIS A 546 -1.24 4.86 10.76
N GLY A 547 -2.55 4.65 10.91
CA GLY A 547 -3.10 3.82 11.97
C GLY A 547 -4.59 3.99 12.17
N SER A 548 -5.16 3.19 13.06
CA SER A 548 -6.63 3.07 13.25
C SER A 548 -7.34 4.37 13.59
N GLY A 549 -6.64 5.39 14.11
CA GLY A 549 -7.22 6.72 14.33
C GLY A 549 -7.76 7.37 13.05
N LEU A 550 -7.14 7.09 11.89
CA LEU A 550 -7.59 7.57 10.57
C LEU A 550 -8.89 6.92 10.09
N THR A 551 -9.41 5.90 10.79
CA THR A 551 -10.78 5.39 10.56
C THR A 551 -11.81 6.53 10.65
N ASN A 552 -11.56 7.51 11.52
CA ASN A 552 -12.44 8.67 11.70
C ASN A 552 -12.48 9.62 10.50
N LEU A 553 -11.63 9.45 9.47
CA LEU A 553 -11.76 10.19 8.21
C LEU A 553 -13.14 10.00 7.56
N VAL A 554 -13.82 8.89 7.85
CA VAL A 554 -15.21 8.67 7.43
C VAL A 554 -16.17 9.78 7.89
N PHE A 555 -15.82 10.51 8.96
CA PHE A 555 -16.62 11.60 9.53
C PHE A 555 -16.22 12.99 9.02
N CYS A 556 -15.12 13.12 8.29
CA CYS A 556 -14.69 14.40 7.73
C CYS A 556 -15.71 14.98 6.74
N ARG A 557 -15.59 16.28 6.48
CA ARG A 557 -16.37 16.95 5.43
C ARG A 557 -15.72 16.67 4.08
N SER A 558 -16.50 16.68 3.01
CA SER A 558 -15.96 16.61 1.64
C SER A 558 -14.91 17.72 1.47
N LYS A 559 -13.80 17.40 0.80
CA LYS A 559 -12.62 18.25 0.58
C LYS A 559 -11.77 18.57 1.82
N THR A 560 -11.98 17.92 2.97
CA THR A 560 -10.98 17.95 4.05
C THR A 560 -9.65 17.44 3.49
N ILE A 561 -8.57 18.18 3.76
CA ILE A 561 -7.21 17.79 3.35
C ILE A 561 -6.69 16.74 4.32
N VAL A 562 -6.16 15.64 3.81
CA VAL A 562 -5.53 14.58 4.60
C VAL A 562 -4.07 14.47 4.20
N ILE A 563 -3.15 14.53 5.16
CA ILE A 563 -1.73 14.25 4.99
C ILE A 563 -1.40 13.03 5.86
N GLU A 564 -1.29 11.88 5.22
CA GLU A 564 -0.95 10.62 5.90
C GLU A 564 0.55 10.38 5.89
N LEU A 565 1.12 10.05 7.05
CA LEU A 565 2.54 9.80 7.23
C LEU A 565 2.78 8.29 7.32
N PHE A 566 3.63 7.75 6.46
CA PHE A 566 3.93 6.32 6.39
C PHE A 566 5.36 6.01 6.83
N SER A 567 5.55 4.82 7.39
CA SER A 567 6.87 4.19 7.38
C SER A 567 7.26 3.85 5.94
N PRO A 568 8.53 4.01 5.54
CA PRO A 568 9.00 3.63 4.21
C PRO A 568 8.74 2.16 3.84
N ASN A 569 8.69 1.26 4.83
CA ASN A 569 8.53 -0.18 4.59
C ASN A 569 7.09 -0.66 4.78
N PHE A 570 6.17 0.21 5.19
CA PHE A 570 4.77 -0.15 5.39
C PHE A 570 3.83 0.95 4.91
N VAL A 571 3.45 0.84 3.63
CA VAL A 571 2.47 1.71 2.96
C VAL A 571 1.23 0.90 2.64
N TYR A 572 0.14 1.19 3.34
CA TYR A 572 -1.14 0.50 3.17
C TYR A 572 -2.26 1.49 2.78
N PRO A 573 -2.96 1.28 1.63
CA PRO A 573 -3.74 2.32 0.96
C PRO A 573 -5.18 2.49 1.47
N CYS A 574 -5.56 1.87 2.58
CA CYS A 574 -6.97 1.82 3.01
C CYS A 574 -7.60 3.19 3.29
N TYR A 575 -6.85 4.14 3.82
CA TYR A 575 -7.36 5.49 4.11
C TYR A 575 -7.38 6.40 2.89
N TRP A 576 -6.51 6.16 1.90
CA TRP A 576 -6.64 6.74 0.57
C TRP A 576 -7.92 6.23 -0.11
N PHE A 577 -8.19 4.93 -0.01
CA PHE A 577 -9.42 4.35 -0.55
C PHE A 577 -10.67 4.94 0.14
N LEU A 578 -10.68 5.00 1.47
CA LEU A 578 -11.74 5.66 2.24
C LEU A 578 -11.92 7.12 1.82
N SER A 579 -10.83 7.85 1.58
CA SER A 579 -10.85 9.24 1.12
C SER A 579 -11.54 9.40 -0.23
N ASN A 580 -11.43 8.42 -1.14
CA ASN A 580 -12.17 8.43 -2.40
C ASN A 580 -13.68 8.24 -2.21
N LEU A 581 -14.09 7.44 -1.22
CA LEU A 581 -15.52 7.21 -0.92
C LEU A 581 -16.19 8.43 -0.28
N VAL A 582 -15.46 9.18 0.55
CA VAL A 582 -15.99 10.35 1.28
C VAL A 582 -15.46 11.69 0.74
N GLU A 583 -14.89 11.67 -0.48
CA GLU A 583 -14.46 12.83 -1.25
C GLU A 583 -13.44 13.74 -0.55
N LEU A 584 -12.43 13.16 0.11
CA LEU A 584 -11.35 13.92 0.75
C LEU A 584 -10.21 14.22 -0.22
N ASP A 585 -9.45 15.27 0.06
CA ASP A 585 -8.25 15.63 -0.69
C ASP A 585 -7.02 14.97 -0.04
N TYR A 586 -6.64 13.80 -0.58
CA TYR A 586 -5.66 12.92 0.05
C TYR A 586 -4.23 13.15 -0.45
N TYR A 587 -3.32 13.29 0.51
CA TYR A 587 -1.88 13.42 0.35
C TYR A 587 -1.18 12.40 1.25
N TYR A 588 0.01 11.95 0.85
CA TYR A 588 0.86 11.12 1.70
C TYR A 588 2.31 11.62 1.72
N LEU A 589 3.02 11.25 2.79
CA LEU A 589 4.46 11.45 2.94
C LEU A 589 5.11 10.17 3.48
N LEU A 590 6.17 9.71 2.81
CA LEU A 590 7.01 8.64 3.33
C LEU A 590 8.01 9.21 4.34
N GLY A 591 8.20 8.50 5.45
CA GLY A 591 9.20 8.84 6.45
C GLY A 591 10.63 8.57 6.00
N GLU A 592 11.56 8.75 6.93
CA GLU A 592 13.00 8.57 6.74
C GLU A 592 13.50 7.36 7.53
N MET A 593 14.62 6.80 7.08
CA MET A 593 15.39 5.78 7.81
C MET A 593 16.74 6.39 8.24
N PRO A 594 16.80 7.17 9.34
CA PRO A 594 17.98 7.95 9.71
C PRO A 594 19.19 7.08 10.10
N LEU A 595 18.96 5.80 10.44
CA LEU A 595 20.00 4.79 10.71
C LEU A 595 20.21 3.83 9.53
N GLY A 596 19.51 4.03 8.41
CA GLY A 596 19.59 3.16 7.23
C GLY A 596 18.68 1.93 7.28
N ALA A 597 18.50 1.30 6.12
CA ALA A 597 17.51 0.25 5.90
C ALA A 597 17.80 -1.04 6.68
N SER A 598 19.07 -1.46 6.77
CA SER A 598 19.41 -2.73 7.46
C SER A 598 19.19 -2.61 8.96
N VAL A 599 19.56 -1.47 9.54
CA VAL A 599 19.33 -1.16 10.96
C VAL A 599 17.84 -1.01 11.22
N GLN A 600 17.10 -0.32 10.35
CA GLN A 600 15.64 -0.19 10.48
C GLN A 600 14.96 -1.57 10.54
N ARG A 601 15.29 -2.47 9.59
CA ARG A 601 14.74 -3.83 9.55
C ARG A 601 15.14 -4.67 10.77
N TRP A 602 16.31 -4.42 11.35
CA TRP A 602 16.73 -5.06 12.61
C TRP A 602 15.95 -4.55 13.83
N LEU A 603 15.72 -3.24 13.93
CA LEU A 603 14.94 -2.64 15.02
C LEU A 603 13.43 -2.94 14.92
N PHE A 604 12.95 -3.19 13.69
CA PHE A 604 11.57 -3.47 13.37
C PHE A 604 11.48 -4.67 12.40
N PRO A 605 11.59 -5.91 12.92
CA PRO A 605 11.46 -7.12 12.10
C PRO A 605 10.09 -7.26 11.41
N ASP A 606 9.07 -6.59 11.95
CA ASP A 606 7.75 -6.47 11.35
C ASP A 606 7.51 -5.00 10.96
N ALA A 607 7.47 -4.73 9.66
CA ALA A 607 7.28 -3.38 9.12
C ALA A 607 5.94 -2.76 9.56
N ARG A 608 4.92 -3.58 9.89
CA ARG A 608 3.62 -3.09 10.34
C ARG A 608 3.73 -2.30 11.64
N ILE A 609 4.74 -2.58 12.48
CA ILE A 609 4.90 -1.89 13.76
C ILE A 609 5.96 -0.77 13.72
N GLU A 610 6.52 -0.49 12.55
CA GLU A 610 7.67 0.38 12.37
C GLU A 610 7.37 1.84 12.73
N ASP A 611 8.18 2.43 13.62
CA ASP A 611 8.09 3.85 13.96
C ASP A 611 8.62 4.72 12.81
N ILE A 612 8.12 5.95 12.71
CA ILE A 612 8.24 6.81 11.54
C ILE A 612 9.09 8.03 11.90
N SER A 613 10.16 8.30 11.16
CA SER A 613 10.89 9.58 11.28
C SER A 613 10.46 10.49 10.13
N ILE A 614 10.21 11.78 10.37
CA ILE A 614 9.70 12.69 9.33
C ILE A 614 10.70 13.81 9.07
N ASP A 615 11.06 14.07 7.81
CA ASP A 615 11.81 15.29 7.46
C ASP A 615 10.86 16.51 7.50
N PRO A 616 11.09 17.48 8.41
CA PRO A 616 10.27 18.69 8.52
C PRO A 616 10.17 19.48 7.22
N ARG A 617 11.23 19.49 6.40
CA ARG A 617 11.28 20.22 5.13
C ARG A 617 10.37 19.59 4.08
N LYS A 618 10.33 18.25 4.03
CA LYS A 618 9.44 17.50 3.14
C LYS A 618 7.98 17.72 3.53
N LEU A 619 7.68 17.73 4.83
CA LEU A 619 6.33 18.02 5.33
C LEU A 619 5.87 19.44 4.95
N ILE A 620 6.72 20.47 5.13
CA ILE A 620 6.42 21.85 4.68
C ILE A 620 6.12 21.89 3.18
N LYS A 621 6.97 21.26 2.36
CA LYS A 621 6.78 21.23 0.91
C LYS A 621 5.44 20.59 0.54
N LEU A 622 5.08 19.47 1.17
CA LEU A 622 3.79 18.82 0.94
C LEU A 622 2.61 19.69 1.38
N MET A 623 2.72 20.37 2.52
CA MET A 623 1.69 21.31 3.00
C MET A 623 1.48 22.49 2.03
N GLN A 624 2.54 22.97 1.37
CA GLN A 624 2.43 23.99 0.30
C GLN A 624 1.69 23.44 -0.92
N ILE A 625 2.02 22.23 -1.38
CA ILE A 625 1.31 21.57 -2.49
C ILE A 625 -0.16 21.34 -2.14
N ALA A 626 -0.45 21.05 -0.87
CA ALA A 626 -1.80 20.89 -0.36
C ALA A 626 -2.58 22.21 -0.17
N GLY A 627 -1.92 23.38 -0.27
CA GLY A 627 -2.54 24.68 -0.03
C GLY A 627 -2.90 24.92 1.44
N VAL A 628 -2.21 24.26 2.38
CA VAL A 628 -2.42 24.42 3.83
C VAL A 628 -1.73 25.68 4.35
N ILE A 629 -0.57 26.02 3.78
CA ILE A 629 0.34 27.11 4.17
C ILE A 629 0.76 27.97 2.98
#